data_AF-A0A969EGL0-F1
#
_entry.id   AF-A0A969EGL0-F1
#
_cell.length_a   1.000
_cell.length_b   1.000
_cell.length_c   1.000
_cell.angle_alpha   90.00
_cell.angle_beta   90.00
_cell.angle_gamma   90.00
#
_symmetry.space_group_name_H-M   'P 1'
#
loop_
_entity.id
_entity.type
_entity.pdbx_description
1 polymer ?
#
loop_
_entity_poly.entity_id
_entity_poly.type
_entity_poly.pdbx_seq_one_letter_code
_entity_poly.pdbx_strand_id
1 'polypeptide(L)'
;MSRYLLLVLSFTLGCQSDRQTDQSTPAEIIVKKSIEAHGGMDKWLEARELSFIKSSELFDATGNTESKIIQRQQFNLQPLSGTLSWSDSGNQFRIEYDGDNATKFINSEPSSDSLVNINAQNDFMSAHYVACQPFKLLDEGTTLIYQGRDTLNDNQIVDAVNVRYGGEDSDQWWYFFDAESSLLVANMVRHGSTYALIENLSYTESGGIKFNHHRKSWRVDSLRNKQFLRAEYFYDSIVLK
;
A
#
# COMPACT_ATOMS: atom_id res chain seq x y z
N MET A 1 13.19 -47.29 69.58
CA MET A 1 13.15 -47.37 68.11
C MET A 1 12.24 -46.26 67.61
N SER A 2 12.84 -45.11 67.26
CA SER A 2 12.12 -43.88 66.93
C SER A 2 11.80 -43.84 65.43
N ARG A 3 10.54 -43.56 65.09
CA ARG A 3 10.03 -43.45 63.72
C ARG A 3 10.31 -42.04 63.19
N TYR A 4 10.97 -41.95 62.03
CA TYR A 4 11.11 -40.70 61.29
C TYR A 4 9.81 -40.36 60.54
N LEU A 5 9.34 -39.13 60.75
CA LEU A 5 8.22 -38.50 60.05
C LEU A 5 8.80 -37.77 58.83
N LEU A 6 8.54 -38.26 57.61
CA LEU A 6 8.85 -37.55 56.37
C LEU A 6 7.78 -36.50 56.08
N LEU A 7 8.19 -35.24 55.96
CA LEU A 7 7.35 -34.10 55.59
C LEU A 7 7.55 -33.85 54.08
N VAL A 8 6.55 -34.17 53.27
CA VAL A 8 6.56 -33.95 51.82
C VAL A 8 6.15 -32.50 51.55
N LEU A 9 7.13 -31.66 51.23
CA LEU A 9 6.93 -30.28 50.82
C LEU A 9 6.46 -30.26 49.35
N SER A 10 5.16 -30.02 49.14
CA SER A 10 4.57 -29.92 47.81
C SER A 10 4.89 -28.55 47.20
N PHE A 11 5.89 -28.48 46.31
CA PHE A 11 6.14 -27.32 45.46
C PHE A 11 5.07 -27.24 44.37
N THR A 12 4.06 -26.39 44.57
CA THR A 12 3.18 -25.96 43.48
C THR A 12 3.92 -24.90 42.65
N LEU A 13 4.65 -25.34 41.63
CA LEU A 13 5.07 -24.49 40.53
C LEU A 13 3.82 -24.06 39.76
N GLY A 14 3.27 -22.90 40.14
CA GLY A 14 2.29 -22.20 39.32
C GLY A 14 2.97 -21.80 38.01
N CYS A 15 2.70 -22.55 36.94
CA CYS A 15 2.94 -22.09 35.58
C CYS A 15 2.07 -20.84 35.35
N GLN A 16 2.63 -19.66 35.59
CA GLN A 16 2.19 -18.48 34.87
C GLN A 16 2.61 -18.70 33.42
N SER A 17 1.70 -19.20 32.60
CA SER A 17 1.89 -19.08 31.16
C SER A 17 1.87 -17.58 30.87
N ASP A 18 2.99 -17.03 30.45
CA ASP A 18 3.04 -15.75 29.75
C ASP A 18 2.21 -15.88 28.48
N ARG A 19 0.89 -15.68 28.61
CA ARG A 19 0.05 -15.27 27.49
C ARG A 19 0.40 -13.81 27.27
N GLN A 20 1.46 -13.59 26.51
CA GLN A 20 1.67 -12.35 25.80
C GLN A 20 0.41 -12.14 24.95
N THR A 21 -0.51 -11.33 25.46
CA THR A 21 -1.70 -10.95 24.70
C THR A 21 -1.18 -10.08 23.57
N ASP A 22 -1.37 -10.56 22.35
CA ASP A 22 -1.08 -9.83 21.11
C ASP A 22 -2.02 -8.61 21.06
N GLN A 23 -1.68 -7.57 21.81
CA GLN A 23 -2.50 -6.36 21.93
C GLN A 23 -2.27 -5.49 20.71
N SER A 24 -2.96 -5.83 19.61
CA SER A 24 -3.04 -4.95 18.45
C SER A 24 -3.65 -3.61 18.85
N THR A 25 -3.02 -2.52 18.42
CA THR A 25 -3.54 -1.16 18.56
C THR A 25 -4.84 -1.00 17.78
N PRO A 26 -5.68 0.01 18.10
CA PRO A 26 -6.88 0.30 17.31
C PRO A 26 -6.59 0.48 15.81
N ALA A 27 -5.46 1.10 15.45
CA ALA A 27 -5.08 1.32 14.06
C ALA A 27 -4.75 0.00 13.34
N GLU A 28 -3.97 -0.88 13.99
CA GLU A 28 -3.67 -2.21 13.47
C GLU A 28 -4.93 -3.07 13.31
N ILE A 29 -5.89 -2.96 14.24
CA ILE A 29 -7.18 -3.66 14.12
C ILE A 29 -7.93 -3.21 12.86
N ILE A 30 -7.99 -1.91 12.57
CA ILE A 30 -8.64 -1.38 11.36
C ILE A 30 -7.92 -1.87 10.10
N VAL A 31 -6.58 -1.79 10.07
CA VAL A 31 -5.79 -2.26 8.92
C VAL A 31 -5.96 -3.77 8.70
N LYS A 32 -5.90 -4.59 9.76
CA LYS A 32 -6.13 -6.04 9.69
C LYS A 32 -7.53 -6.37 9.16
N LYS A 33 -8.58 -5.67 9.61
CA LYS A 33 -9.94 -5.82 9.05
C LYS A 33 -9.98 -5.49 7.57
N SER A 34 -9.26 -4.45 7.15
CA SER A 34 -9.17 -4.10 5.74
C SER A 34 -8.47 -5.17 4.92
N ILE A 35 -7.34 -5.71 5.42
CA ILE A 35 -6.63 -6.82 4.78
C ILE A 35 -7.55 -8.03 4.59
N GLU A 36 -8.33 -8.40 5.60
CA GLU A 36 -9.34 -9.46 5.49
C GLU A 36 -10.42 -9.15 4.44
N ALA A 37 -10.93 -7.92 4.41
CA ALA A 37 -11.88 -7.48 3.39
C ALA A 37 -11.31 -7.52 1.95
N HIS A 38 -9.98 -7.43 1.80
CA HIS A 38 -9.29 -7.55 0.51
C HIS A 38 -8.85 -8.98 0.17
N GLY A 39 -9.20 -9.98 0.98
CA GLY A 39 -8.96 -11.39 0.67
C GLY A 39 -8.06 -12.12 1.66
N GLY A 40 -7.51 -11.41 2.65
CA GLY A 40 -6.79 -11.97 3.78
C GLY A 40 -5.27 -12.05 3.60
N MET A 41 -4.54 -12.00 4.71
CA MET A 41 -3.07 -12.01 4.70
C MET A 41 -2.49 -13.34 4.20
N ASP A 42 -3.12 -14.47 4.53
CA ASP A 42 -2.61 -15.79 4.16
C ASP A 42 -2.47 -15.94 2.65
N LYS A 43 -3.51 -15.59 1.89
CA LYS A 43 -3.48 -15.61 0.42
C LYS A 43 -2.46 -14.63 -0.15
N TRP A 44 -2.31 -13.46 0.48
CA TRP A 44 -1.32 -12.48 0.08
C TRP A 44 0.12 -13.00 0.22
N LEU A 45 0.42 -13.71 1.32
CA LEU A 45 1.74 -14.30 1.56
C LEU A 45 2.03 -15.53 0.69
N GLU A 46 0.99 -16.21 0.20
CA GLU A 46 1.11 -17.30 -0.78
C GLU A 46 1.38 -16.81 -2.20
N ALA A 47 0.98 -15.58 -2.54
CA ALA A 47 1.22 -15.01 -3.85
C ALA A 47 2.73 -14.93 -4.19
N ARG A 48 3.04 -15.13 -5.46
CA ARG A 48 4.39 -15.17 -6.02
C ARG A 48 4.59 -14.13 -7.10
N GLU A 49 3.57 -13.85 -7.91
CA GLU A 49 3.65 -12.87 -8.98
C GLU A 49 2.37 -12.04 -9.06
N LEU A 50 2.53 -10.72 -9.22
CA LEU A 50 1.47 -9.79 -9.57
C LEU A 50 1.81 -9.10 -10.88
N SER A 51 0.91 -9.13 -11.86
CA SER A 51 1.08 -8.37 -13.11
C SER A 51 -0.23 -7.74 -13.58
N PHE A 52 -0.12 -6.58 -14.23
CA PHE A 52 -1.27 -5.84 -14.77
C PHE A 52 -0.83 -4.77 -15.76
N ILE A 53 -1.82 -4.18 -16.44
CA ILE A 53 -1.68 -2.97 -17.26
C ILE A 53 -2.26 -1.80 -16.48
N LYS A 54 -1.45 -0.77 -16.25
CA LYS A 54 -1.88 0.48 -15.64
C LYS A 54 -2.01 1.57 -16.69
N SER A 55 -3.21 2.14 -16.86
CA SER A 55 -3.39 3.41 -17.56
C SER A 55 -3.38 4.55 -16.55
N SER A 56 -2.63 5.61 -16.82
CA SER A 56 -2.58 6.83 -16.01
C SER A 56 -2.81 8.03 -16.92
N GLU A 57 -3.74 8.90 -16.55
CA GLU A 57 -4.00 10.16 -17.24
C GLU A 57 -3.86 11.31 -16.23
N LEU A 58 -3.05 12.30 -16.58
CA LEU A 58 -2.79 13.49 -15.76
C LEU A 58 -3.48 14.71 -16.36
N PHE A 59 -4.08 15.53 -15.51
CA PHE A 59 -4.80 16.73 -15.91
C PHE A 59 -4.25 17.99 -15.24
N ASP A 60 -4.23 19.09 -16.00
CA ASP A 60 -3.94 20.42 -15.46
C ASP A 60 -5.13 20.95 -14.63
N ALA A 61 -4.96 22.12 -14.00
CA ALA A 61 -5.99 22.74 -13.17
C ALA A 61 -7.25 23.19 -13.95
N THR A 62 -7.18 23.25 -15.28
CA THR A 62 -8.32 23.56 -16.15
C THR A 62 -9.01 22.31 -16.69
N GLY A 63 -8.46 21.12 -16.41
CA GLY A 63 -8.99 19.82 -16.83
C GLY A 63 -8.45 19.32 -18.17
N ASN A 64 -7.45 19.97 -18.77
CA ASN A 64 -6.84 19.45 -20.00
C ASN A 64 -5.89 18.30 -19.67
N THR A 65 -5.83 17.30 -20.55
CA THR A 65 -4.86 16.20 -20.45
C THR A 65 -3.44 16.72 -20.66
N GLU A 66 -2.58 16.58 -19.65
CA GLU A 66 -1.14 16.87 -19.72
C GLU A 66 -0.36 15.66 -20.27
N SER A 67 -0.73 14.46 -19.83
CA SER A 67 -0.09 13.23 -20.29
C SER A 67 -0.98 12.02 -20.09
N LYS A 68 -0.72 10.98 -20.89
CA LYS A 68 -1.34 9.68 -20.78
C LYS A 68 -0.30 8.59 -20.96
N ILE A 69 -0.20 7.69 -19.99
CA ILE A 69 0.78 6.62 -19.96
C ILE A 69 0.06 5.29 -19.75
N ILE A 70 0.33 4.33 -20.63
CA ILE A 70 -0.06 2.93 -20.44
C ILE A 70 1.20 2.14 -20.14
N GLN A 71 1.24 1.53 -18.96
CA GLN A 71 2.41 0.83 -18.44
C GLN A 71 2.05 -0.60 -18.06
N ARG A 72 2.82 -1.57 -18.53
CA ARG A 72 2.77 -2.94 -18.01
C ARG A 72 3.64 -3.00 -16.75
N GLN A 73 3.08 -3.52 -15.67
CA GLN A 73 3.79 -3.73 -14.40
C GLN A 73 3.79 -5.21 -14.06
N GLN A 74 4.92 -5.72 -13.59
CA GLN A 74 5.09 -7.08 -13.11
C GLN A 74 6.00 -7.08 -11.89
N PHE A 75 5.57 -7.77 -10.85
CA PHE A 75 6.27 -7.92 -9.58
C PHE A 75 6.35 -9.40 -9.24
N ASN A 76 7.56 -9.93 -9.08
CA ASN A 76 7.78 -11.13 -8.29
C ASN A 76 7.76 -10.69 -6.83
N LEU A 77 6.97 -11.34 -5.97
CA LEU A 77 6.72 -10.86 -4.61
C LEU A 77 7.70 -11.47 -3.59
N GLN A 78 8.29 -12.63 -3.88
CA GLN A 78 9.19 -13.35 -2.97
C GLN A 78 10.30 -14.09 -3.75
N PRO A 79 11.54 -13.57 -3.80
CA PRO A 79 11.95 -12.23 -3.38
C PRO A 79 11.39 -11.13 -4.31
N LEU A 80 11.34 -9.89 -3.82
CA LEU A 80 10.85 -8.76 -4.60
C LEU A 80 11.79 -8.49 -5.79
N SER A 81 11.27 -8.55 -7.00
CA SER A 81 11.93 -8.13 -8.24
C SER A 81 10.86 -7.84 -9.29
N GLY A 82 11.20 -7.28 -10.45
CA GLY A 82 10.20 -7.12 -11.50
C GLY A 82 10.52 -6.08 -12.55
N THR A 83 9.49 -5.73 -13.32
CA THR A 83 9.61 -4.79 -14.43
C THR A 83 8.44 -3.83 -14.52
N LEU A 84 8.73 -2.59 -14.90
CA LEU A 84 7.74 -1.64 -15.41
C LEU A 84 8.10 -1.32 -16.85
N SER A 85 7.16 -1.36 -17.79
CA SER A 85 7.44 -1.05 -19.21
C SER A 85 6.33 -0.24 -19.86
N TRP A 86 6.71 0.72 -20.69
CA TRP A 86 5.78 1.58 -21.42
C TRP A 86 6.41 2.05 -22.72
N SER A 87 5.60 2.67 -23.58
CA SER A 87 6.08 3.35 -24.78
C SER A 87 5.64 4.80 -24.75
N ASP A 88 6.53 5.69 -25.16
CA ASP A 88 6.24 7.11 -25.28
C ASP A 88 7.06 7.72 -26.42
N SER A 89 6.40 8.51 -27.26
CA SER A 89 7.02 9.28 -28.34
C SER A 89 7.94 8.45 -29.26
N GLY A 90 7.54 7.21 -29.56
CA GLY A 90 8.29 6.28 -30.40
C GLY A 90 9.42 5.51 -29.70
N ASN A 91 9.68 5.78 -28.42
CA ASN A 91 10.67 5.07 -27.62
C ASN A 91 10.00 4.01 -26.74
N GLN A 92 10.72 2.92 -26.49
CA GLN A 92 10.36 1.92 -25.49
C GLN A 92 11.15 2.16 -24.22
N PHE A 93 10.44 2.25 -23.10
CA PHE A 93 11.02 2.43 -21.78
C PHE A 93 10.77 1.20 -20.94
N ARG A 94 11.77 0.84 -20.13
CA ARG A 94 11.65 -0.25 -19.17
C ARG A 94 12.44 0.07 -17.92
N ILE A 95 11.89 -0.27 -16.77
CA ILE A 95 12.60 -0.34 -15.49
C ILE A 95 12.68 -1.81 -15.13
N GLU A 96 13.86 -2.28 -14.77
CA GLU A 96 14.07 -3.61 -14.18
C GLU A 96 14.60 -3.43 -12.77
N TYR A 97 13.98 -4.08 -11.78
CA TYR A 97 14.45 -4.14 -10.40
C TYR A 97 14.83 -5.58 -10.07
N ASP A 98 16.07 -5.79 -9.63
CA ASP A 98 16.64 -7.12 -9.39
C ASP A 98 16.51 -7.62 -7.94
N GLY A 99 15.99 -6.78 -7.05
CA GLY A 99 15.92 -7.04 -5.61
C GLY A 99 16.75 -6.06 -4.79
N ASP A 100 17.78 -5.47 -5.38
CA ASP A 100 18.66 -4.50 -4.73
C ASP A 100 18.66 -3.15 -5.47
N ASN A 101 18.79 -3.18 -6.80
CA ASN A 101 18.94 -1.99 -7.64
C ASN A 101 17.93 -1.99 -8.79
N ALA A 102 17.59 -0.79 -9.28
CA ALA A 102 16.82 -0.64 -10.50
C ALA A 102 17.67 -0.06 -11.64
N THR A 103 17.46 -0.56 -12.86
CA THR A 103 18.05 0.02 -14.08
C THR A 103 16.95 0.48 -15.02
N LYS A 104 17.04 1.72 -15.52
CA LYS A 104 16.17 2.22 -16.59
C LYS A 104 16.79 1.95 -17.95
N PHE A 105 15.98 1.48 -18.88
CA PHE A 105 16.34 1.23 -20.27
C PHE A 105 15.54 2.13 -21.20
N ILE A 106 16.19 2.61 -22.27
CA ILE A 106 15.56 3.32 -23.39
C ILE A 106 15.95 2.58 -24.67
N ASN A 107 14.96 2.05 -25.39
CA ASN A 107 15.17 1.22 -26.59
C ASN A 107 16.19 0.09 -26.36
N SER A 108 16.04 -0.61 -25.24
CA SER A 108 16.92 -1.70 -24.76
C SER A 108 18.32 -1.29 -24.30
N GLU A 109 18.70 -0.02 -24.40
CA GLU A 109 19.99 0.46 -23.89
C GLU A 109 19.86 0.87 -22.40
N PRO A 110 20.68 0.32 -21.50
CA PRO A 110 20.65 0.67 -20.09
C PRO A 110 21.22 2.08 -19.85
N SER A 111 20.60 2.82 -18.93
CA SER A 111 21.12 4.09 -18.46
C SER A 111 22.35 3.88 -17.57
N SER A 112 23.45 4.56 -17.89
CA SER A 112 24.64 4.64 -17.03
C SER A 112 24.55 5.77 -15.99
N ASP A 113 23.51 6.61 -16.06
CA ASP A 113 23.28 7.69 -15.10
C ASP A 113 22.68 7.12 -13.80
N SER A 114 23.41 7.31 -12.70
CA SER A 114 23.01 6.81 -11.37
C SER A 114 21.75 7.48 -10.83
N LEU A 115 21.53 8.78 -11.11
CA LEU A 115 20.33 9.49 -10.66
C LEU A 115 19.09 8.96 -11.40
N VAL A 116 19.22 8.65 -12.68
CA VAL A 116 18.15 8.01 -13.46
C VAL A 116 17.77 6.66 -12.86
N ASN A 117 18.76 5.86 -12.46
CA ASN A 117 18.54 4.53 -11.87
C ASN A 117 17.96 4.60 -10.45
N ILE A 118 18.37 5.58 -9.63
CA ILE A 118 17.76 5.86 -8.32
C ILE A 118 16.28 6.23 -8.48
N ASN A 119 15.96 7.12 -9.44
CA ASN A 119 14.57 7.48 -9.71
C ASN A 119 13.75 6.29 -10.21
N ALA A 120 14.34 5.43 -11.04
CA ALA A 120 13.71 4.19 -11.48
C ALA A 120 13.39 3.24 -10.31
N GLN A 121 14.26 3.17 -9.31
CA GLN A 121 14.01 2.40 -8.09
C GLN A 121 12.84 2.98 -7.30
N ASN A 122 12.81 4.30 -7.12
CA ASN A 122 11.68 4.98 -6.46
C ASN A 122 10.36 4.76 -7.19
N ASP A 123 10.37 4.81 -8.53
CA ASP A 123 9.19 4.53 -9.36
C ASP A 123 8.71 3.08 -9.19
N PHE A 124 9.63 2.10 -9.20
CA PHE A 124 9.32 0.69 -8.97
C PHE A 124 8.71 0.45 -7.59
N MET A 125 9.35 0.97 -6.54
CA MET A 125 8.90 0.81 -5.16
C MET A 125 7.56 1.49 -4.92
N SER A 126 7.35 2.68 -5.50
CA SER A 126 6.06 3.40 -5.42
C SER A 126 4.94 2.65 -6.13
N ALA A 127 5.23 2.10 -7.32
CA ALA A 127 4.27 1.29 -8.07
C ALA A 127 3.86 0.03 -7.30
N HIS A 128 4.84 -0.70 -6.77
CA HIS A 128 4.62 -1.88 -5.93
C HIS A 128 3.82 -1.51 -4.67
N TYR A 129 4.26 -0.49 -3.93
CA TYR A 129 3.60 -0.03 -2.71
C TYR A 129 2.11 0.27 -2.93
N VAL A 130 1.79 0.98 -4.01
CA VAL A 130 0.41 1.35 -4.34
C VAL A 130 -0.43 0.15 -4.77
N ALA A 131 0.12 -0.75 -5.57
CA ALA A 131 -0.60 -1.93 -6.05
C ALA A 131 -0.94 -2.92 -4.93
N CYS A 132 -0.11 -2.95 -3.89
CA CYS A 132 -0.19 -3.92 -2.80
C CYS A 132 -0.90 -3.35 -1.53
N GLN A 133 -1.57 -2.21 -1.63
CA GLN A 133 -2.42 -1.73 -0.53
C GLN A 133 -3.67 -2.62 -0.39
N PRO A 134 -4.15 -2.90 0.84
CA PRO A 134 -3.66 -2.39 2.14
C PRO A 134 -2.57 -3.24 2.80
N PHE A 135 -2.13 -4.34 2.19
CA PHE A 135 -1.20 -5.31 2.81
C PHE A 135 0.12 -4.69 3.27
N LYS A 136 0.62 -3.68 2.56
CA LYS A 136 1.86 -2.96 2.89
C LYS A 136 1.76 -2.09 4.15
N LEU A 137 0.57 -1.86 4.70
CA LEU A 137 0.40 -1.00 5.89
C LEU A 137 0.87 -1.67 7.19
N LEU A 138 1.11 -2.98 7.17
CA LEU A 138 1.67 -3.74 8.30
C LEU A 138 3.15 -4.09 8.11
N ASP A 139 3.80 -3.54 7.08
CA ASP A 139 5.24 -3.70 6.91
C ASP A 139 6.00 -3.15 8.12
N GLU A 140 7.14 -3.77 8.45
CA GLU A 140 8.04 -3.30 9.50
C GLU A 140 8.47 -1.84 9.27
N GLY A 141 8.57 -1.07 10.37
CA GLY A 141 8.91 0.35 10.31
C GLY A 141 7.73 1.28 10.04
N THR A 142 6.52 0.75 9.86
CA THR A 142 5.29 1.54 9.71
C THR A 142 4.75 1.97 11.07
N THR A 143 4.51 3.26 11.27
CA THR A 143 3.76 3.76 12.44
C THR A 143 2.31 4.04 12.05
N LEU A 144 1.37 3.39 12.74
CA LEU A 144 -0.07 3.53 12.53
C LEU A 144 -0.73 4.28 13.68
N ILE A 145 -1.49 5.34 13.39
CA ILE A 145 -2.19 6.15 14.39
C ILE A 145 -3.66 6.27 13.99
N TYR A 146 -4.55 5.67 14.77
CA TYR A 146 -5.99 5.81 14.55
C TYR A 146 -6.45 7.23 14.89
N GLN A 147 -7.15 7.87 13.96
CA GLN A 147 -7.63 9.25 14.09
C GLN A 147 -9.13 9.33 14.43
N GLY A 148 -9.80 8.18 14.56
CA GLY A 148 -11.24 8.14 14.78
C GLY A 148 -12.04 7.97 13.50
N ARG A 149 -13.36 8.04 13.66
CA ARG A 149 -14.32 8.02 12.56
C ARG A 149 -14.40 9.39 11.90
N ASP A 150 -14.50 9.38 10.58
CA ASP A 150 -14.56 10.56 9.73
C ASP A 150 -15.68 10.39 8.69
N THR A 151 -15.93 11.42 7.90
CA THR A 151 -16.89 11.41 6.81
C THR A 151 -16.26 12.04 5.57
N LEU A 152 -16.26 11.30 4.46
CA LEU A 152 -15.78 11.77 3.17
C LEU A 152 -16.82 12.66 2.48
N ASN A 153 -16.41 13.35 1.41
CA ASN A 153 -17.22 14.37 0.73
C ASN A 153 -18.53 13.83 0.11
N ASP A 154 -18.66 12.52 -0.05
CA ASP A 154 -19.85 11.81 -0.53
C ASP A 154 -20.75 11.28 0.61
N ASN A 155 -20.48 11.68 1.85
CA ASN A 155 -21.08 11.19 3.10
C ASN A 155 -20.73 9.75 3.46
N GLN A 156 -19.71 9.16 2.83
CA GLN A 156 -19.21 7.85 3.24
C GLN A 156 -18.56 7.94 4.62
N ILE A 157 -18.99 7.07 5.54
CA ILE A 157 -18.46 6.98 6.90
C ILE A 157 -17.23 6.07 6.87
N VAL A 158 -16.10 6.58 7.38
CA VAL A 158 -14.82 5.87 7.32
C VAL A 158 -14.11 5.89 8.68
N ASP A 159 -13.28 4.88 8.92
CA ASP A 159 -12.26 4.90 9.95
C ASP A 159 -10.96 5.45 9.35
N ALA A 160 -10.40 6.49 9.95
CA ALA A 160 -9.21 7.17 9.45
C ALA A 160 -7.95 6.71 10.21
N VAL A 161 -6.91 6.30 9.48
CA VAL A 161 -5.60 5.94 10.04
C VAL A 161 -4.53 6.82 9.43
N ASN A 162 -3.82 7.58 10.26
CA ASN A 162 -2.60 8.27 9.85
C ASN A 162 -1.43 7.27 9.84
N VAL A 163 -0.64 7.32 8.78
CA VAL A 163 0.48 6.41 8.55
C VAL A 163 1.73 7.23 8.30
N ARG A 164 2.82 6.85 8.97
CA ARG A 164 4.13 7.50 8.85
C ARG A 164 5.20 6.48 8.51
N TYR A 165 6.01 6.85 7.53
CA TYR A 165 7.16 6.10 7.06
C TYR A 165 8.41 6.95 7.32
N GLY A 166 9.03 6.76 8.48
CA GLY A 166 10.22 7.52 8.90
C GLY A 166 9.94 8.75 9.77
N GLY A 167 10.81 9.76 9.67
CA GLY A 167 10.86 10.95 10.54
C GLY A 167 9.83 12.05 10.21
N GLU A 168 9.88 13.17 10.93
CA GLU A 168 8.87 14.24 10.88
C GLU A 168 8.73 14.93 9.52
N ASP A 169 9.79 14.94 8.70
CA ASP A 169 9.83 15.56 7.37
C ASP A 169 9.27 14.65 6.25
N SER A 170 8.86 13.42 6.58
CA SER A 170 8.28 12.50 5.61
C SER A 170 6.87 12.91 5.17
N ASP A 171 6.47 12.41 4.00
CA ASP A 171 5.10 12.54 3.52
C ASP A 171 4.13 11.97 4.56
N GLN A 172 3.08 12.73 4.85
CA GLN A 172 2.05 12.30 5.80
C GLN A 172 0.91 11.65 5.04
N TRP A 173 0.59 10.42 5.40
CA TRP A 173 -0.47 9.66 4.76
C TRP A 173 -1.66 9.48 5.69
N TRP A 174 -2.86 9.54 5.14
CA TRP A 174 -4.09 9.14 5.78
C TRP A 174 -4.76 8.09 4.91
N TYR A 175 -5.12 6.96 5.49
CA TYR A 175 -5.88 5.90 4.83
C TYR A 175 -7.28 5.88 5.43
N PHE A 176 -8.28 5.79 4.57
CA PHE A 176 -9.69 5.84 4.91
C PHE A 176 -10.33 4.51 4.58
N PHE A 177 -10.78 3.81 5.61
CA PHE A 177 -11.40 2.50 5.51
C PHE A 177 -12.89 2.63 5.70
N ASP A 178 -13.69 2.12 4.78
CA ASP A 178 -15.14 2.15 4.88
C ASP A 178 -15.59 1.45 6.18
N ALA A 179 -16.41 2.13 6.99
CA ALA A 179 -16.72 1.67 8.34
C ALA A 179 -17.60 0.40 8.38
N GLU A 180 -18.26 0.06 7.26
CA GLU A 180 -19.12 -1.11 7.15
C GLU A 180 -18.38 -2.29 6.50
N SER A 181 -17.86 -2.08 5.28
CA SER A 181 -17.18 -3.11 4.48
C SER A 181 -15.70 -3.29 4.82
N SER A 182 -15.09 -2.36 5.56
CA SER A 182 -13.64 -2.31 5.84
C SER A 182 -12.75 -2.16 4.60
N LEU A 183 -13.31 -1.93 3.41
CA LEU A 183 -12.52 -1.68 2.21
C LEU A 183 -11.73 -0.37 2.33
N LEU A 184 -10.55 -0.33 1.71
CA LEU A 184 -9.72 0.86 1.64
C LEU A 184 -10.28 1.71 0.51
N VAL A 185 -11.05 2.74 0.84
CA VAL A 185 -11.84 3.50 -0.13
C VAL A 185 -11.17 4.80 -0.56
N ALA A 186 -10.27 5.33 0.27
CA ALA A 186 -9.47 6.48 -0.13
C ALA A 186 -8.16 6.54 0.66
N ASN A 187 -7.23 7.34 0.17
CA ASN A 187 -6.08 7.79 0.92
C ASN A 187 -5.78 9.25 0.59
N MET A 188 -5.27 10.01 1.56
CA MET A 188 -4.76 11.36 1.34
C MET A 188 -3.27 11.38 1.65
N VAL A 189 -2.51 12.15 0.88
CA VAL A 189 -1.10 12.39 1.14
C VAL A 189 -0.84 13.89 1.19
N ARG A 190 -0.03 14.32 2.15
CA ARG A 190 0.62 15.63 2.15
C ARG A 190 2.05 15.46 1.67
N HIS A 191 2.36 16.08 0.53
CA HIS A 191 3.71 16.15 -0.03
C HIS A 191 4.12 17.63 -0.10
N GLY A 192 5.09 18.01 0.74
CA GLY A 192 5.47 19.41 0.95
C GLY A 192 4.28 20.27 1.39
N SER A 193 4.00 21.33 0.64
CA SER A 193 2.86 22.24 0.88
C SER A 193 1.53 21.78 0.28
N THR A 194 1.51 20.60 -0.35
CA THR A 194 0.41 20.20 -1.20
C THR A 194 -0.27 18.93 -0.73
N TYR A 195 -1.57 18.81 -0.99
CA TYR A 195 -2.37 17.66 -0.61
C TYR A 195 -2.98 17.01 -1.85
N ALA A 196 -3.01 15.68 -1.86
CA ALA A 196 -3.70 14.89 -2.85
C ALA A 196 -4.62 13.89 -2.15
N LEU A 197 -5.90 13.89 -2.53
CA LEU A 197 -6.89 12.89 -2.11
C LEU A 197 -7.09 11.91 -3.24
N ILE A 198 -6.80 10.64 -3.00
CA ILE A 198 -6.95 9.55 -3.95
C ILE A 198 -8.12 8.67 -3.52
N GLU A 199 -9.12 8.56 -4.38
CA GLU A 199 -10.36 7.80 -4.16
C GLU A 199 -10.30 6.51 -4.98
N ASN A 200 -10.64 5.38 -4.35
CA ASN A 200 -10.75 4.07 -4.97
C ASN A 200 -12.21 3.84 -5.36
N LEU A 201 -12.51 3.95 -6.66
CA LEU A 201 -13.87 4.01 -7.17
C LEU A 201 -14.44 2.64 -7.52
N SER A 202 -13.58 1.70 -7.91
CA SER A 202 -13.96 0.31 -8.11
C SER A 202 -12.79 -0.64 -7.86
N TYR A 203 -13.14 -1.89 -7.63
CA TYR A 203 -12.22 -2.99 -7.37
C TYR A 203 -12.43 -4.11 -8.38
N THR A 204 -11.38 -4.89 -8.61
CA THR A 204 -11.43 -6.17 -9.32
C THR A 204 -10.83 -7.25 -8.43
N GLU A 205 -11.06 -8.53 -8.76
CA GLU A 205 -10.56 -9.66 -7.98
C GLU A 205 -9.67 -10.57 -8.83
N SER A 206 -8.55 -11.02 -8.25
CA SER A 206 -7.63 -11.99 -8.86
C SER A 206 -6.98 -12.81 -7.75
N GLY A 207 -6.94 -14.14 -7.90
CA GLY A 207 -6.41 -15.04 -6.86
C GLY A 207 -7.17 -14.95 -5.51
N GLY A 208 -8.43 -14.49 -5.52
CA GLY A 208 -9.21 -14.26 -4.30
C GLY A 208 -8.75 -13.06 -3.47
N ILE A 209 -7.94 -12.17 -4.06
CA ILE A 209 -7.54 -10.86 -3.53
C ILE A 209 -8.24 -9.75 -4.32
N LYS A 210 -8.77 -8.74 -3.63
CA LYS A 210 -9.33 -7.53 -4.24
C LYS A 210 -8.24 -6.50 -4.48
N PHE A 211 -8.18 -5.98 -5.70
CA PHE A 211 -7.28 -4.92 -6.12
C PHE A 211 -8.07 -3.70 -6.58
N ASN A 212 -7.47 -2.51 -6.45
CA ASN A 212 -8.03 -1.31 -7.05
C ASN A 212 -8.07 -1.46 -8.56
N HIS A 213 -9.23 -1.21 -9.16
CA HIS A 213 -9.42 -1.22 -10.61
C HIS A 213 -9.46 0.19 -11.19
N HIS A 214 -10.16 1.11 -10.52
CA HIS A 214 -10.31 2.51 -10.97
C HIS A 214 -10.09 3.46 -9.81
N ARG A 215 -9.27 4.49 -10.01
CA ARG A 215 -8.95 5.48 -8.98
C ARG A 215 -8.90 6.88 -9.57
N LYS A 216 -9.26 7.87 -8.75
CA LYS A 216 -9.08 9.30 -9.08
C LYS A 216 -8.25 9.99 -8.00
N SER A 217 -7.31 10.83 -8.41
CA SER A 217 -6.53 11.69 -7.53
C SER A 217 -6.95 13.14 -7.75
N TRP A 218 -7.34 13.80 -6.67
CA TRP A 218 -7.75 15.19 -6.64
C TRP A 218 -6.69 16.01 -5.93
N ARG A 219 -6.38 17.18 -6.49
CA ARG A 219 -5.74 18.23 -5.69
C ARG A 219 -6.76 18.73 -4.67
N VAL A 220 -6.35 18.76 -3.40
CA VAL A 220 -7.20 19.25 -2.31
C VAL A 220 -6.44 20.24 -1.44
N ASP A 221 -7.16 20.99 -0.60
CA ASP A 221 -6.56 21.71 0.52
C ASP A 221 -6.43 20.81 1.77
N SER A 222 -5.95 21.36 2.88
CA SER A 222 -5.79 20.63 4.15
C SER A 222 -7.12 20.16 4.77
N LEU A 223 -8.26 20.65 4.28
CA LEU A 223 -9.60 20.28 4.73
C LEU A 223 -10.29 19.30 3.75
N ARG A 224 -9.55 18.77 2.75
CA ARG A 224 -10.05 17.89 1.68
C ARG A 224 -11.04 18.54 0.70
N ASN A 225 -11.10 19.87 0.65
CA ASN A 225 -11.89 20.54 -0.38
C ASN A 225 -11.25 20.30 -1.75
N LYS A 226 -11.99 19.67 -2.67
CA LYS A 226 -11.51 19.36 -4.03
C LYS A 226 -11.31 20.65 -4.82
N GLN A 227 -10.10 20.84 -5.34
CA GLN A 227 -9.73 21.96 -6.18
C GLN A 227 -9.87 21.60 -7.66
N PHE A 228 -9.20 20.52 -8.08
CA PHE A 228 -9.29 19.98 -9.44
C PHE A 228 -8.89 18.50 -9.49
N LEU A 229 -9.35 17.79 -10.53
CA LEU A 229 -8.93 16.43 -10.80
C LEU A 229 -7.48 16.46 -11.28
N ARG A 230 -6.56 15.82 -10.57
CA ARG A 230 -5.14 15.79 -10.95
C ARG A 230 -4.81 14.58 -11.80
N ALA A 231 -5.42 13.43 -11.49
CA ALA A 231 -5.14 12.19 -12.22
C ALA A 231 -6.29 11.19 -12.16
N GLU A 232 -6.32 10.29 -13.14
CA GLU A 232 -7.20 9.13 -13.20
C GLU A 232 -6.40 7.89 -13.58
N TYR A 233 -6.68 6.78 -12.91
CA TYR A 233 -5.92 5.52 -13.04
C TYR A 233 -6.85 4.34 -13.27
N PHE A 234 -6.48 3.48 -14.20
CA PHE A 234 -7.12 2.18 -14.43
C PHE A 234 -6.09 1.06 -14.34
N TYR A 235 -6.49 -0.07 -13.77
CA TYR A 235 -5.66 -1.25 -13.55
C TYR A 235 -6.35 -2.46 -14.18
N ASP A 236 -5.93 -2.80 -15.38
CA ASP A 236 -6.54 -3.82 -16.22
C ASP A 236 -5.71 -5.11 -16.25
N SER A 237 -6.36 -6.22 -16.59
CA SER A 237 -5.70 -7.52 -16.79
C SER A 237 -4.87 -7.97 -15.57
N ILE A 238 -5.39 -7.75 -14.36
CA ILE A 238 -4.70 -8.13 -13.12
C ILE A 238 -4.63 -9.66 -13.00
N VAL A 239 -3.41 -10.16 -12.92
CA VAL A 239 -3.12 -11.58 -12.68
C VAL A 239 -2.27 -11.69 -11.42
N LEU A 240 -2.82 -12.38 -10.42
CA LEU A 240 -2.12 -12.83 -9.22
C LEU A 240 -1.89 -14.34 -9.33
N LYS A 241 -0.65 -14.79 -9.14
CA LYS A 241 -0.26 -16.20 -9.13
C LYS A 241 0.41 -16.55 -7.82
#